data_AF-A0AAW9IWT0-F1
#
_entry.id   AF-A0AAW9IWT0-F1
#
_cell.length_a   1.000
_cell.length_b   1.000
_cell.length_c   1.000
_cell.angle_alpha   90.00
_cell.angle_beta   90.00
_cell.angle_gamma   90.00
#
_symmetry.space_group_name_H-M   'P 1'
#
loop_
_entity.id
_entity.type
_entity.pdbx_description
1 polymer ?
#
loop_
_entity_poly.entity_id
_entity_poly.type
_entity_poly.pdbx_seq_one_letter_code
_entity_poly.pdbx_strand_id
1 'polypeptide(L)'
;ALGMIEKAEKEGLLKEGSIIVEPTSGNTGIALAMIGRLKGYKVIIVMPDSMSKERRDLIKAYGAELILTDGAEGMNGAIEKGKELAKQDNYFMPQQFENLANPEKHYETTAEEICSEINDLDVFVAGVGTGGTITGVGRKLKENIKGIKIIAVEPIKSPVLSGGKAGAHNIQGLGSGFIPEIYNPECIDEVK
;
A
#
# COMPACT_ATOMS: atom_id res chain seq x y z
N ALA A 1 -1.57 -5.38 3.11
CA ALA A 1 -2.25 -6.40 2.29
C ALA A 1 -3.21 -7.25 3.12
N LEU A 2 -2.72 -8.03 4.09
CA LEU A 2 -3.56 -8.92 4.91
C LEU A 2 -4.74 -8.21 5.57
N GLY A 3 -4.54 -7.04 6.21
CA GLY A 3 -5.63 -6.28 6.82
C GLY A 3 -6.75 -5.89 5.84
N MET A 4 -6.42 -5.54 4.59
CA MET A 4 -7.42 -5.22 3.56
C MET A 4 -8.25 -6.46 3.16
N ILE A 5 -7.60 -7.63 3.11
CA ILE A 5 -8.26 -8.90 2.78
C ILE A 5 -9.16 -9.35 3.94
N GLU A 6 -8.65 -9.36 5.16
CA GLU A 6 -9.42 -9.77 6.35
C GLU A 6 -10.63 -8.87 6.58
N LYS A 7 -10.49 -7.55 6.37
CA LYS A 7 -11.62 -6.61 6.47
C LYS A 7 -12.67 -6.92 5.41
N ALA A 8 -12.27 -7.13 4.16
CA ALA A 8 -13.18 -7.45 3.07
C ALA A 8 -13.91 -8.79 3.26
N GLU A 9 -13.22 -9.80 3.79
CA GLU A 9 -13.85 -11.08 4.18
C GLU A 9 -14.89 -10.86 5.28
N LYS A 10 -14.54 -10.12 6.34
CA LYS A 10 -15.42 -9.83 7.47
C LYS A 10 -16.67 -9.04 7.06
N GLU A 11 -16.54 -8.12 6.12
CA GLU A 11 -17.63 -7.30 5.58
C GLU A 11 -18.44 -8.02 4.49
N GLY A 12 -18.03 -9.23 4.08
CA GLY A 12 -18.69 -10.01 3.03
C GLY A 12 -18.46 -9.49 1.61
N LEU A 13 -17.54 -8.53 1.43
CA LEU A 13 -17.14 -7.96 0.14
C LEU A 13 -16.25 -8.93 -0.65
N LEU A 14 -15.45 -9.74 0.06
CA LEU A 14 -14.62 -10.79 -0.52
C LEU A 14 -15.11 -12.15 -0.02
N LYS A 15 -15.52 -13.02 -0.95
CA LYS A 15 -16.14 -14.32 -0.66
C LYS A 15 -15.51 -15.41 -1.52
N GLU A 16 -15.77 -16.68 -1.18
CA GLU A 16 -15.29 -17.80 -1.98
C GLU A 16 -15.67 -17.63 -3.47
N GLY A 17 -14.72 -17.90 -4.36
CA GLY A 17 -14.86 -17.66 -5.80
C GLY A 17 -14.59 -16.22 -6.25
N SER A 18 -14.39 -15.26 -5.34
CA SER A 18 -13.95 -13.92 -5.69
C SER A 18 -12.54 -13.88 -6.29
N ILE A 19 -12.30 -12.89 -7.15
CA ILE A 19 -11.01 -12.61 -7.77
C ILE A 19 -10.47 -11.29 -7.21
N ILE A 20 -9.29 -11.34 -6.61
CA ILE A 20 -8.59 -10.13 -6.17
C ILE A 20 -7.88 -9.53 -7.38
N VAL A 21 -8.12 -8.25 -7.66
CA VAL A 21 -7.38 -7.49 -8.68
C VAL A 21 -6.74 -6.26 -8.06
N GLU A 22 -5.45 -6.04 -8.27
CA GLU A 22 -4.77 -4.84 -7.77
C GLU A 22 -3.76 -4.31 -8.79
N PRO A 23 -3.82 -3.00 -9.14
CA PRO A 23 -2.81 -2.36 -9.97
C PRO A 23 -1.55 -2.06 -9.15
N THR A 24 -0.53 -2.90 -9.27
CA THR A 24 0.73 -2.73 -8.51
C THR A 24 1.87 -3.53 -9.13
N SER A 25 3.09 -3.01 -9.03
CA SER A 25 4.31 -3.72 -9.45
C SER A 25 5.28 -3.99 -8.28
N GLY A 26 4.84 -3.70 -7.05
CA GLY A 26 5.67 -3.71 -5.85
C GLY A 26 5.30 -4.79 -4.84
N ASN A 27 5.70 -4.54 -3.59
CA ASN A 27 5.55 -5.48 -2.48
C ASN A 27 4.08 -5.86 -2.20
N THR A 28 3.13 -4.95 -2.44
CA THR A 28 1.70 -5.23 -2.29
C THR A 28 1.26 -6.37 -3.20
N GLY A 29 1.73 -6.41 -4.45
CA GLY A 29 1.37 -7.47 -5.40
C GLY A 29 1.90 -8.84 -4.98
N ILE A 30 3.13 -8.88 -4.48
CA ILE A 30 3.75 -10.10 -3.93
C ILE A 30 2.95 -10.60 -2.72
N ALA A 31 2.64 -9.71 -1.77
CA ALA A 31 1.90 -10.06 -0.57
C ALA A 31 0.48 -10.56 -0.91
N LEU A 32 -0.23 -9.89 -1.83
CA LEU A 32 -1.54 -10.32 -2.29
C LEU A 32 -1.48 -11.69 -2.99
N ALA A 33 -0.48 -11.95 -3.82
CA ALA A 33 -0.29 -13.25 -4.47
C ALA A 33 -0.16 -14.39 -3.45
N MET A 34 0.69 -14.21 -2.43
CA MET A 34 0.86 -15.18 -1.34
C MET A 34 -0.44 -15.38 -0.55
N ILE A 35 -1.10 -14.28 -0.15
CA ILE A 35 -2.32 -14.32 0.66
C ILE A 35 -3.45 -15.00 -0.12
N GLY A 36 -3.65 -14.64 -1.40
CA GLY A 36 -4.68 -15.25 -2.23
C GLY A 36 -4.45 -16.73 -2.41
N ARG A 37 -3.20 -17.16 -2.67
CA ARG A 37 -2.86 -18.58 -2.74
C ARG A 37 -3.17 -19.34 -1.44
N LEU A 38 -2.87 -18.75 -0.29
CA LEU A 38 -3.13 -19.38 1.02
C LEU A 38 -4.62 -19.42 1.36
N LYS A 39 -5.39 -18.41 0.95
CA LYS A 39 -6.83 -18.29 1.24
C LYS A 39 -7.74 -18.85 0.13
N GLY A 40 -7.18 -19.34 -0.97
CA GLY A 40 -7.95 -19.90 -2.09
C GLY A 40 -8.55 -18.86 -3.04
N TYR A 41 -8.06 -17.62 -3.04
CA TYR A 41 -8.47 -16.58 -3.99
C TYR A 41 -7.57 -16.57 -5.22
N LYS A 42 -8.18 -16.39 -6.39
CA LYS A 42 -7.44 -16.01 -7.59
C LYS A 42 -6.98 -14.56 -7.45
N VAL A 43 -5.72 -14.30 -7.76
CA VAL A 43 -5.12 -12.96 -7.70
C VAL A 43 -4.64 -12.55 -9.08
N ILE A 44 -5.06 -11.38 -9.52
CA ILE A 44 -4.63 -10.74 -10.75
C ILE A 44 -3.90 -9.45 -10.38
N ILE A 45 -2.63 -9.37 -10.78
CA ILE A 45 -1.86 -8.14 -10.63
C ILE A 45 -1.77 -7.46 -12.00
N VAL A 46 -2.18 -6.20 -12.05
CA VAL A 46 -2.12 -5.37 -13.26
C VAL A 46 -0.89 -4.47 -13.16
N MET A 47 -0.01 -4.49 -14.16
CA MET A 47 1.17 -3.65 -14.18
C MET A 47 1.62 -3.33 -15.61
N PRO A 48 2.42 -2.27 -15.84
CA PRO A 48 2.97 -1.98 -17.15
C PRO A 48 3.97 -3.04 -17.61
N ASP A 49 4.03 -3.31 -18.91
CA ASP A 49 5.00 -4.25 -19.50
C ASP A 49 6.47 -3.76 -19.44
N SER A 50 6.68 -2.47 -19.12
CA SER A 50 7.99 -1.87 -18.84
C SER A 50 8.60 -2.34 -17.51
N MET A 51 7.83 -3.01 -16.65
CA MET A 51 8.34 -3.59 -15.39
C MET A 51 9.31 -4.75 -15.65
N SER A 52 10.33 -4.87 -14.81
CA SER A 52 11.40 -5.86 -15.01
C SER A 52 10.86 -7.29 -15.04
N LYS A 53 11.54 -8.15 -15.82
CA LYS A 53 11.16 -9.56 -15.94
C LYS A 53 11.23 -10.27 -14.59
N GLU A 54 12.24 -9.95 -13.78
CA GLU A 54 12.45 -10.54 -12.45
C GLU A 54 11.26 -10.29 -11.53
N ARG A 55 10.70 -9.07 -11.54
CA ARG A 55 9.50 -8.74 -10.76
C ARG A 55 8.28 -9.51 -11.22
N ARG A 56 8.08 -9.63 -12.54
CA ARG A 56 6.97 -10.40 -13.11
C ARG A 56 7.07 -11.88 -12.75
N ASP A 57 8.25 -12.46 -12.91
CA ASP A 57 8.50 -13.87 -12.64
C ASP A 57 8.32 -14.17 -11.13
N LEU A 58 8.75 -13.26 -10.26
CA LEU A 58 8.55 -13.39 -8.81
C LEU A 58 7.06 -13.40 -8.42
N ILE A 59 6.26 -12.46 -8.93
CA ILE A 59 4.82 -12.38 -8.61
C ILE A 59 4.08 -13.61 -9.15
N LYS A 60 4.42 -14.07 -10.36
CA LYS A 60 3.88 -15.32 -10.93
C LYS A 60 4.24 -16.54 -10.10
N ALA A 61 5.48 -16.63 -9.62
CA ALA A 61 5.94 -17.74 -8.80
C ALA A 61 5.13 -17.86 -7.49
N TYR A 62 4.68 -16.72 -6.94
CA TYR A 62 3.78 -16.71 -5.77
C TYR A 62 2.31 -17.00 -6.08
N GLY A 63 1.96 -17.22 -7.35
CA GLY A 63 0.64 -17.73 -7.76
C GLY A 63 -0.33 -16.68 -8.28
N ALA A 64 0.11 -15.45 -8.51
CA ALA A 64 -0.72 -14.44 -9.16
C ALA A 64 -0.63 -14.53 -10.69
N GLU A 65 -1.76 -14.25 -11.35
CA GLU A 65 -1.81 -13.96 -12.77
C GLU A 65 -1.39 -12.51 -13.02
N LEU A 66 -0.75 -12.26 -14.16
CA LEU A 66 -0.36 -10.91 -14.57
C LEU A 66 -1.17 -10.47 -15.78
N ILE A 67 -1.73 -9.28 -15.70
CA ILE A 67 -2.20 -8.53 -16.86
C ILE A 67 -1.20 -7.39 -17.09
N LEU A 68 -0.62 -7.38 -18.29
CA LEU A 68 0.32 -6.35 -18.68
C LEU A 68 -0.40 -5.27 -19.49
N THR A 69 -0.23 -4.01 -19.09
CA THR A 69 -0.70 -2.83 -19.81
C THR A 69 0.45 -2.17 -20.58
N ASP A 70 0.14 -1.24 -21.48
CA ASP A 70 1.15 -0.51 -22.24
C ASP A 70 2.10 0.26 -21.31
N GLY A 71 3.41 0.01 -21.46
CA GLY A 71 4.47 0.70 -20.74
C GLY A 71 4.44 2.22 -20.91
N ALA A 72 3.95 2.73 -22.03
CA ALA A 72 3.83 4.17 -22.31
C ALA A 72 2.78 4.86 -21.42
N GLU A 73 1.72 4.16 -21.03
CA GLU A 73 0.68 4.66 -20.13
C GLU A 73 1.11 4.59 -18.64
N GLY A 74 2.19 3.85 -18.37
CA GLY A 74 2.73 3.67 -17.02
C GLY A 74 1.69 3.13 -16.04
N MET A 75 1.85 3.47 -14.76
CA MET A 75 0.93 2.97 -13.72
C MET A 75 -0.50 3.48 -13.88
N ASN A 76 -0.74 4.59 -14.59
CA ASN A 76 -2.10 5.09 -14.82
C ASN A 76 -2.91 4.11 -15.67
N GLY A 77 -2.34 3.59 -16.77
CA GLY A 77 -3.00 2.57 -17.58
C GLY A 77 -3.28 1.28 -16.79
N ALA A 78 -2.35 0.88 -15.91
CA ALA A 78 -2.57 -0.26 -15.01
C ALA A 78 -3.72 -0.01 -14.02
N ILE A 79 -3.82 1.20 -13.45
CA ILE A 79 -4.91 1.60 -12.55
C ILE A 79 -6.25 1.60 -13.28
N GLU A 80 -6.32 2.20 -14.48
CA GLU A 80 -7.55 2.22 -15.29
C GLU A 80 -8.01 0.81 -15.62
N LYS A 81 -7.09 -0.06 -16.07
CA LYS A 81 -7.43 -1.46 -16.36
C LYS A 81 -7.86 -2.23 -15.12
N GLY A 82 -7.20 -2.02 -13.99
CA GLY A 82 -7.61 -2.59 -12.71
C GLY A 82 -9.04 -2.16 -12.36
N LYS A 83 -9.35 -0.86 -12.44
CA LYS A 83 -10.67 -0.30 -12.11
C LYS A 83 -11.75 -0.82 -13.07
N GLU A 84 -11.41 -1.03 -14.34
CA GLU A 84 -12.30 -1.67 -15.31
C GLU A 84 -12.64 -3.12 -14.90
N LEU A 85 -11.64 -3.92 -14.53
CA LEU A 85 -11.84 -5.31 -14.08
C LEU A 85 -12.67 -5.37 -12.79
N ALA A 86 -12.43 -4.45 -11.85
CA ALA A 86 -13.14 -4.39 -10.58
C ALA A 86 -14.64 -4.03 -10.71
N LYS A 87 -15.11 -3.60 -11.89
CA LYS A 87 -16.54 -3.42 -12.17
C LYS A 87 -17.27 -4.73 -12.44
N GLN A 88 -16.54 -5.82 -12.72
CA GLN A 88 -17.14 -7.13 -12.99
C GLN A 88 -17.59 -7.79 -11.69
N ASP A 89 -18.63 -8.62 -11.79
CA ASP A 89 -19.10 -9.40 -10.66
C ASP A 89 -18.00 -10.34 -10.14
N ASN A 90 -17.94 -10.48 -8.81
CA ASN A 90 -16.96 -11.28 -8.06
C ASN A 90 -15.52 -10.73 -8.05
N TYR A 91 -15.23 -9.60 -8.68
CA TYR A 91 -13.92 -8.95 -8.51
C TYR A 91 -13.90 -8.07 -7.26
N PHE A 92 -12.76 -8.07 -6.58
CA PHE A 92 -12.49 -7.20 -5.45
C PHE A 92 -11.15 -6.50 -5.65
N MET A 93 -11.15 -5.17 -5.53
CA MET A 93 -9.94 -4.37 -5.55
C MET A 93 -9.61 -3.88 -4.13
N PRO A 94 -8.46 -4.28 -3.56
CA PRO A 94 -8.03 -3.80 -2.26
C PRO A 94 -7.84 -2.28 -2.16
N GLN A 95 -7.37 -1.61 -3.21
CA GLN A 95 -7.20 -0.14 -3.28
C GLN A 95 -6.25 0.38 -2.19
N GLN A 96 -4.98 -0.01 -2.23
CA GLN A 96 -4.03 0.23 -1.12
C GLN A 96 -3.81 1.71 -0.71
N PHE A 97 -4.16 2.68 -1.57
CA PHE A 97 -4.02 4.11 -1.31
C PHE A 97 -5.29 4.77 -0.73
N GLU A 98 -6.41 4.05 -0.72
CA GLU A 98 -7.75 4.55 -0.34
C GLU A 98 -8.34 3.72 0.82
N ASN A 99 -7.93 2.46 0.96
CA ASN A 99 -8.51 1.54 1.93
C ASN A 99 -7.97 1.74 3.36
N LEU A 100 -8.84 2.20 4.26
CA LEU A 100 -8.53 2.44 5.68
C LEU A 100 -8.04 1.19 6.44
N ALA A 101 -8.31 -0.03 5.94
CA ALA A 101 -7.74 -1.25 6.52
C ALA A 101 -6.19 -1.27 6.44
N ASN A 102 -5.60 -0.49 5.54
CA ASN A 102 -4.15 -0.35 5.42
C ASN A 102 -3.55 0.32 6.67
N PRO A 103 -3.88 1.59 7.01
CA PRO A 103 -3.39 2.21 8.25
C PRO A 103 -3.95 1.54 9.51
N GLU A 104 -5.19 1.02 9.50
CA GLU A 104 -5.76 0.31 10.66
C GLU A 104 -4.91 -0.88 11.08
N LYS A 105 -4.42 -1.69 10.12
CA LYS A 105 -3.58 -2.84 10.47
C LYS A 105 -2.27 -2.40 11.14
N HIS A 106 -1.67 -1.30 10.68
CA HIS A 106 -0.47 -0.74 11.32
C HIS A 106 -0.74 -0.16 12.71
N TYR A 107 -1.90 0.45 12.92
CA TYR A 107 -2.34 0.92 14.23
C TYR A 107 -2.53 -0.23 15.24
N GLU A 108 -3.12 -1.34 14.79
CA GLU A 108 -3.44 -2.50 15.63
C GLU A 108 -2.26 -3.44 15.88
N THR A 109 -1.25 -3.44 15.01
CA THR A 109 -0.12 -4.40 15.07
C THR A 109 1.22 -3.69 15.16
N THR A 110 1.69 -3.10 14.06
CA THR A 110 3.02 -2.47 13.99
C THR A 110 3.27 -1.47 15.11
N ALA A 111 2.27 -0.66 15.47
CA ALA A 111 2.41 0.31 16.54
C ALA A 111 2.42 -0.33 17.94
N GLU A 112 1.59 -1.35 18.16
CA GLU A 112 1.58 -2.11 19.43
C GLU A 112 2.90 -2.84 19.64
N GLU A 113 3.46 -3.45 18.58
CA GLU A 113 4.78 -4.07 18.59
C GLU A 113 5.84 -3.06 19.05
N ILE A 114 5.89 -1.88 18.40
CA ILE A 114 6.81 -0.79 18.77
C ILE A 114 6.63 -0.35 20.23
N CYS A 115 5.39 -0.10 20.67
CA CYS A 115 5.12 0.31 22.06
C CYS A 115 5.50 -0.76 23.08
N SER A 116 5.39 -2.04 22.72
CA SER A 116 5.72 -3.16 23.61
C SER A 116 7.22 -3.40 23.73
N GLU A 117 8.00 -3.06 22.70
CA GLU A 117 9.43 -3.36 22.63
C GLU A 117 10.33 -2.16 22.97
N ILE A 118 9.84 -0.93 22.81
CA ILE A 118 10.62 0.30 22.99
C ILE A 118 9.94 1.20 24.02
N ASN A 119 10.58 1.34 25.19
CA ASN A 119 10.02 2.06 26.34
C ASN A 119 10.26 3.58 26.31
N ASP A 120 11.29 4.05 25.60
CA ASP A 120 11.79 5.42 25.58
C ASP A 120 11.84 5.98 24.15
N LEU A 121 10.79 5.72 23.38
CA LEU A 121 10.71 6.19 21.99
C LEU A 121 10.42 7.70 21.94
N ASP A 122 11.36 8.49 21.44
CA ASP A 122 11.21 9.94 21.25
C ASP A 122 10.76 10.33 19.83
N VAL A 123 11.18 9.56 18.82
CA VAL A 123 10.94 9.88 17.41
C VAL A 123 10.65 8.62 16.61
N PHE A 124 9.60 8.65 15.79
CA PHE A 124 9.32 7.65 14.77
C PHE A 124 9.48 8.27 13.38
N VAL A 125 10.26 7.60 12.52
CA VAL A 125 10.53 8.05 11.15
C VAL A 125 10.12 6.96 10.18
N ALA A 126 9.29 7.28 9.19
CA ALA A 126 8.95 6.33 8.13
C ALA A 126 8.80 7.00 6.77
N GLY A 127 9.28 6.29 5.74
CA GLY A 127 9.06 6.67 4.35
C GLY A 127 7.61 6.53 3.93
N VAL A 128 7.12 7.47 3.11
CA VAL A 128 5.74 7.48 2.64
C VAL A 128 5.61 6.92 1.22
N GLY A 129 5.05 5.72 1.13
CA GLY A 129 4.52 5.12 -0.09
C GLY A 129 3.01 5.34 -0.18
N THR A 130 2.25 4.44 0.44
CA THR A 130 0.79 4.58 0.56
C THR A 130 0.36 5.48 1.71
N GLY A 131 1.25 5.78 2.67
CA GLY A 131 0.91 6.50 3.90
C GLY A 131 0.38 5.61 5.03
N GLY A 132 0.04 4.34 4.76
CA GLY A 132 -0.56 3.44 5.75
C GLY A 132 0.28 3.29 7.03
N THR A 133 1.58 3.04 6.89
CA THR A 133 2.48 2.83 8.03
C THR A 133 2.61 4.09 8.89
N ILE A 134 2.94 5.24 8.29
CA ILE A 134 3.13 6.49 9.05
C ILE A 134 1.82 6.96 9.69
N THR A 135 0.67 6.84 9.01
CA THR A 135 -0.64 7.21 9.56
C THR A 135 -1.03 6.29 10.72
N GLY A 136 -0.97 4.98 10.54
CA GLY A 136 -1.40 4.00 11.54
C GLY A 136 -0.52 4.05 12.79
N VAL A 137 0.79 4.02 12.60
CA VAL A 137 1.76 4.08 13.70
C VAL A 137 1.73 5.45 14.37
N GLY A 138 1.76 6.54 13.60
CA GLY A 138 1.74 7.90 14.14
C GLY A 138 0.54 8.17 15.03
N ARG A 139 -0.66 7.73 14.61
CA ARG A 139 -1.88 7.87 15.42
C ARG A 139 -1.75 7.19 16.78
N LYS A 140 -1.36 5.90 16.79
CA LYS A 140 -1.23 5.12 18.03
C LYS A 140 -0.13 5.63 18.95
N LEU A 141 1.04 5.95 18.40
CA LEU A 141 2.16 6.45 19.20
C LEU A 141 1.81 7.79 19.86
N LYS A 142 1.09 8.69 19.17
CA LYS A 142 0.64 9.96 19.76
C LYS A 142 -0.39 9.78 20.88
N GLU A 143 -1.19 8.71 20.85
CA GLU A 143 -2.10 8.37 21.95
C GLU A 143 -1.35 7.88 23.20
N ASN A 144 -0.26 7.13 23.00
CA ASN A 144 0.45 6.44 24.07
C ASN A 144 1.66 7.19 24.64
N ILE A 145 2.34 8.01 23.83
CA ILE A 145 3.63 8.61 24.15
C ILE A 145 3.55 10.13 24.02
N LYS A 146 3.51 10.81 25.17
CA LYS A 146 3.44 12.27 25.20
C LYS A 146 4.72 12.89 24.64
N GLY A 147 4.58 13.71 23.60
CA GLY A 147 5.69 14.45 23.01
C GLY A 147 6.47 13.70 21.93
N ILE A 148 6.04 12.48 21.56
CA ILE A 148 6.60 11.75 20.41
C ILE A 148 6.57 12.61 19.15
N LYS A 149 7.66 12.59 18.39
CA LYS A 149 7.73 13.20 17.05
C LYS A 149 7.55 12.15 15.97
N ILE A 150 6.66 12.42 15.02
CA ILE A 150 6.38 11.58 13.87
C ILE A 150 6.88 12.30 12.62
N ILE A 151 7.84 11.70 11.92
CA ILE A 151 8.50 12.29 10.74
C ILE A 151 8.24 11.42 9.51
N ALA A 152 7.57 12.01 8.52
CA ALA A 152 7.38 11.43 7.20
C ALA A 152 8.61 11.69 6.33
N VAL A 153 9.05 10.69 5.55
CA VAL A 153 10.15 10.84 4.59
C VAL A 153 9.64 10.67 3.15
N GLU A 154 10.02 11.59 2.27
CA GLU A 154 9.70 11.54 0.85
C GLU A 154 10.93 11.84 -0.04
N PRO A 155 10.87 11.49 -1.34
CA PRO A 155 11.96 11.82 -2.26
C PRO A 155 12.04 13.33 -2.53
N ILE A 156 13.23 13.92 -2.37
CA ILE A 156 13.51 15.34 -2.73
C ILE A 156 13.11 15.66 -4.18
N LYS A 157 13.20 14.68 -5.09
CA LYS A 157 12.83 14.85 -6.52
C LYS A 157 11.32 14.78 -6.78
N SER A 158 10.52 14.34 -5.81
CA SER A 158 9.06 14.25 -5.90
C SER A 158 8.39 14.62 -4.56
N PRO A 159 8.61 15.83 -4.03
CA PRO A 159 8.24 16.16 -2.65
C PRO A 159 6.81 16.67 -2.55
N VAL A 160 5.85 15.81 -2.90
CA VAL A 160 4.42 16.17 -3.00
C VAL A 160 3.79 16.43 -1.64
N LEU A 161 4.26 15.77 -0.57
CA LEU A 161 3.78 16.01 0.80
C LEU A 161 4.25 17.37 1.32
N SER A 162 5.42 17.83 0.87
CA SER A 162 5.95 19.18 1.16
C SER A 162 5.36 20.28 0.26
N GLY A 163 4.37 19.97 -0.59
CA GLY A 163 3.74 20.91 -1.52
C GLY A 163 4.51 21.16 -2.82
N GLY A 164 5.55 20.37 -3.09
CA GLY A 164 6.28 20.39 -4.35
C GLY A 164 5.58 19.62 -5.47
N LYS A 165 6.26 19.50 -6.62
CA LYS A 165 5.75 18.78 -7.79
C LYS A 165 6.23 17.34 -7.81
N ALA A 166 5.41 16.45 -8.36
CA ALA A 166 5.81 15.09 -8.67
C ALA A 166 6.99 15.07 -9.65
N GLY A 167 7.92 14.13 -9.47
CA GLY A 167 9.09 14.00 -10.34
C GLY A 167 9.70 12.60 -10.30
N ALA A 168 10.54 12.28 -11.28
CA ALA A 168 11.15 10.96 -11.37
C ALA A 168 12.24 10.76 -10.30
N HIS A 169 12.22 9.62 -9.61
CA HIS A 169 13.21 9.21 -8.61
C HIS A 169 13.39 7.68 -8.57
N ASN A 170 14.45 7.22 -7.89
CA ASN A 170 14.83 5.80 -7.84
C ASN A 170 14.54 5.14 -6.47
N ILE A 171 13.81 5.83 -5.59
CA ILE A 171 13.47 5.35 -4.24
C ILE A 171 12.21 4.50 -4.34
N GLN A 172 12.36 3.23 -4.66
CA GLN A 172 11.24 2.33 -4.88
C GLN A 172 10.43 2.13 -3.59
N GLY A 173 9.10 2.17 -3.71
CA GLY A 173 8.16 2.00 -2.61
C GLY A 173 7.74 3.29 -1.92
N LEU A 174 8.40 4.41 -2.18
CA LEU A 174 8.06 5.74 -1.65
C LEU A 174 7.69 6.71 -2.78
N GLY A 175 7.13 7.87 -2.45
CA GLY A 175 7.00 9.00 -3.38
C GLY A 175 6.11 8.73 -4.58
N SER A 176 4.87 8.31 -4.34
CA SER A 176 3.91 7.90 -5.40
C SER A 176 3.53 9.00 -6.41
N GLY A 177 4.03 10.23 -6.25
CA GLY A 177 3.73 11.37 -7.13
C GLY A 177 2.39 12.05 -6.86
N PHE A 178 1.69 11.64 -5.81
CA PHE A 178 0.45 12.24 -5.30
C PHE A 178 0.35 11.99 -3.80
N ILE A 179 -0.56 12.70 -3.12
CA ILE A 179 -0.87 12.48 -1.70
C ILE A 179 -1.93 11.37 -1.60
N PRO A 180 -1.63 10.21 -0.99
CA PRO A 180 -2.62 9.14 -0.82
C PRO A 180 -3.80 9.57 0.07
N GLU A 181 -4.99 9.03 -0.18
CA GLU A 181 -6.19 9.39 0.61
C GLU A 181 -6.08 8.92 2.07
N ILE A 182 -5.42 7.79 2.31
CA ILE A 182 -5.18 7.26 3.66
C ILE A 182 -4.04 7.95 4.42
N TYR A 183 -3.34 8.91 3.79
CA TYR A 183 -2.31 9.69 4.46
C TYR A 183 -2.98 10.75 5.36
N ASN A 184 -2.70 10.71 6.67
CA ASN A 184 -3.23 11.70 7.60
C ASN A 184 -2.13 12.66 8.09
N PRO A 185 -2.08 13.92 7.57
CA PRO A 185 -1.08 14.89 7.99
C PRO A 185 -1.22 15.32 9.46
N GLU A 186 -2.39 15.17 10.08
CA GLU A 186 -2.59 15.52 11.51
C GLU A 186 -1.77 14.63 12.44
N CYS A 187 -1.37 13.44 11.99
CA CYS A 187 -0.51 12.54 12.74
C CYS A 187 0.98 12.84 12.58
N ILE A 188 1.36 13.83 11.75
CA ILE A 188 2.74 14.05 11.30
C ILE A 188 3.23 15.41 11.81
N ASP A 189 4.39 15.42 12.46
CA ASP A 189 5.01 16.65 12.96
C ASP A 189 5.92 17.30 11.92
N GLU A 190 6.56 16.49 11.06
CA GLU A 190 7.50 16.97 10.04
C GLU A 190 7.54 16.06 8.80
N VAL A 191 7.79 16.66 7.63
CA VAL A 191 8.08 15.96 6.38
C VAL A 191 9.53 16.27 5.96
N LYS A 192 10.28 15.24 5.57
CA LYS A 192 11.71 15.32 5.18
C LYS A 192 11.97 14.74 3.80
#